data_AF-A0A353CZJ0-F1
#
_entry.id   AF-A0A353CZJ0-F1
#
_cell.length_a   1.000
_cell.length_b   1.000
_cell.length_c   1.000
_cell.angle_alpha   90.00
_cell.angle_beta   90.00
_cell.angle_gamma   90.00
#
_symmetry.space_group_name_H-M   'P 1'
#
loop_
_entity.id
_entity.type
_entity.pdbx_description
1 polymer ?
#
loop_
_entity_poly.entity_id
_entity_poly.type
_entity_poly.pdbx_seq_one_letter_code
_entity_poly.pdbx_strand_id
1 'polypeptide(L)' 'MAVKQLNLPGQLARYFIESRLTLLLMLALLAFGLVGLAMTPREENPQIIVPAAEVNVSLPGASPLEVEHLLLSVLES' A
#
# COMPACT_ATOMS: atom_id res chain seq x y z
N MET A 1 -16.47 -1.03 51.05
CA MET A 1 -16.35 -0.62 49.62
C MET A 1 -15.81 -1.79 48.84
N ALA A 2 -16.56 -2.33 47.88
CA ALA A 2 -16.09 -3.42 47.03
C ALA A 2 -15.02 -2.88 46.07
N VAL A 3 -13.81 -3.45 46.13
CA VAL A 3 -12.74 -3.15 45.17
C VAL A 3 -13.17 -3.69 43.81
N LYS A 4 -13.59 -2.80 42.91
CA LYS A 4 -13.98 -3.17 41.55
C LYS A 4 -12.73 -3.68 40.83
N GLN A 5 -12.66 -4.98 40.58
CA GLN A 5 -11.61 -5.60 39.78
C GLN A 5 -11.60 -4.96 38.39
N LEU A 6 -10.46 -4.42 37.98
CA LEU A 6 -10.30 -3.79 36.68
C LEU A 6 -10.25 -4.89 35.61
N ASN A 7 -11.06 -4.72 34.55
CA ASN A 7 -10.97 -5.53 33.34
C ASN A 7 -9.67 -5.22 32.57
N LEU A 8 -9.34 -6.02 31.55
CA LEU A 8 -8.08 -5.90 30.79
C LEU A 8 -7.76 -4.44 30.36
N PRO A 9 -8.72 -3.68 29.78
CA PRO A 9 -8.47 -2.29 29.40
C PRO A 9 -8.26 -1.37 30.61
N GLY A 10 -8.97 -1.60 31.72
CA GLY A 10 -8.80 -0.84 32.96
C GLY A 10 -7.45 -1.09 33.63
N GLN A 11 -6.91 -2.31 33.54
CA GLN A 11 -5.57 -2.62 34.03
C GLN A 11 -4.50 -1.92 33.20
N LEU A 12 -4.68 -1.88 31.87
CA LEU A 12 -3.79 -1.15 30.98
C LEU A 12 -3.85 0.37 31.24
N ALA A 13 -5.05 0.93 31.32
CA ALA A 13 -5.26 2.35 31.59
C ALA A 13 -4.60 2.78 32.92
N ARG A 14 -4.67 1.94 33.96
CA ARG A 14 -4.02 2.21 35.26
C ARG A 14 -2.51 2.40 35.13
N TYR A 15 -1.84 1.71 34.21
CA TYR A 15 -0.39 1.86 33.99
C TYR A 15 -0.03 3.23 33.37
N PHE A 16 -0.91 3.77 32.53
CA PHE A 16 -0.65 5.01 31.78
C PHE A 16 -1.23 6.26 32.45
N ILE A 17 -2.29 6.16 33.24
CA ILE A 17 -3.06 7.33 33.70
C ILE A 17 -2.28 8.27 34.64
N GLU A 18 -1.36 7.74 35.45
CA GLU A 18 -0.49 8.54 36.35
C GLU A 18 0.94 8.72 35.79
N SER A 19 1.23 8.12 34.64
CA SER A 19 2.59 8.08 34.10
C SER A 19 2.90 9.31 33.25
N ARG A 20 4.01 9.98 33.56
CA ARG A 20 4.59 11.04 32.71
C ARG A 20 5.00 10.50 31.33
N LEU A 21 5.20 9.19 31.21
CA LEU A 21 5.49 8.50 29.95
C LEU A 21 4.35 8.67 28.94
N THR A 22 3.10 8.76 29.40
CA THR A 22 1.93 8.94 28.53
C THR A 22 2.02 10.25 27.76
N LEU A 23 2.46 11.34 28.41
CA LEU A 23 2.67 12.62 27.74
C LEU A 23 3.79 12.54 26.70
N LEU A 24 4.92 11.92 27.05
CA LEU A 24 6.02 11.71 26.12
C LEU A 24 5.61 10.85 24.91
N LEU A 25 4.84 9.79 25.15
CA LEU A 25 4.32 8.92 24.11
C LEU A 25 3.36 9.67 23.17
N MET A 26 2.46 10.49 23.73
CA MET A 26 1.58 11.34 22.93
C MET A 26 2.38 12.29 22.02
N LEU A 27 3.41 12.96 22.56
CA LEU A 27 4.26 13.84 21.78
C LEU A 27 5.05 13.08 20.71
N ALA A 28 5.56 11.90 21.01
CA ALA A 28 6.27 11.06 20.05
C ALA A 28 5.36 10.61 18.91
N LEU A 29 4.15 10.15 19.21
CA LEU A 29 3.15 9.75 18.21
C LEU A 29 2.71 10.94 17.34
N LEU A 30 2.53 12.12 17.96
CA LEU A 30 2.23 13.34 17.22
C LEU A 30 3.36 13.71 16.26
N ALA A 31 4.62 13.72 16.75
CA ALA A 31 5.78 14.00 15.93
C ALA A 31 5.94 12.99 14.79
N PHE A 32 5.74 11.70 15.06
CA PHE A 32 5.74 10.66 14.05
C PHE A 32 4.64 10.89 12.99
N GLY A 33 3.43 11.28 13.41
CA GLY A 33 2.35 11.64 12.50
C GLY A 33 2.69 12.86 11.63
N LEU A 34 3.32 13.88 12.20
CA LEU A 34 3.79 15.06 11.45
C LEU A 34 4.86 14.70 10.42
N VAL A 35 5.81 13.83 10.79
CA VAL A 35 6.81 13.29 9.86
C VAL A 35 6.12 12.52 8.74
N GLY A 36 5.18 11.65 9.06
CA GLY A 36 4.38 10.92 8.07
C GLY A 36 3.66 11.87 7.12
N LEU A 37 2.98 12.89 7.65
CA LEU A 37 2.28 13.89 6.85
C LEU A 37 3.23 14.67 5.92
N ALA A 38 4.42 15.03 6.39
CA ALA A 38 5.40 15.76 5.59
C ALA A 38 6.14 14.89 4.56
N MET A 39 6.36 13.61 4.87
CA MET A 39 7.11 12.67 4.02
C MET A 39 6.25 11.87 3.06
N THR A 40 4.93 11.81 3.28
CA THR A 40 4.04 11.07 2.38
C THR A 40 3.92 11.81 1.05
N PRO A 41 4.36 11.22 -0.07
CA PRO A 41 4.23 11.85 -1.38
C PRO A 41 2.75 12.01 -1.72
N ARG A 42 2.39 13.19 -2.20
CA ARG A 42 1.03 13.52 -2.61
C ARG A 42 1.00 13.57 -4.13
N GLU A 43 0.29 12.64 -4.75
CA GLU A 43 0.05 12.63 -6.18
C GLU A 43 -1.37 13.15 -6.45
N GLU A 44 -1.50 14.21 -7.27
CA GLU A 44 -2.81 14.79 -7.65
C GLU A 44 -3.59 13.86 -8.57
N ASN A 45 -2.87 13.19 -9.48
CA ASN A 45 -3.39 12.14 -10.32
C ASN A 45 -2.56 10.88 -10.05
N PRO A 46 -3.13 9.83 -9.44
CA PRO A 46 -2.39 8.61 -9.21
C PRO A 46 -1.87 8.10 -10.55
N GLN A 47 -0.59 7.71 -10.61
CA GLN A 47 -0.03 7.19 -11.85
C GLN A 47 -0.71 5.86 -12.21
N ILE A 48 -1.65 5.90 -13.16
CA ILE A 48 -2.29 4.71 -13.71
C ILE A 48 -1.36 4.15 -14.79
N ILE A 49 -0.40 3.33 -14.36
CA ILE A 49 0.37 2.51 -15.29
C ILE A 49 -0.52 1.32 -15.65
N VAL A 50 -1.15 1.37 -16.82
CA VAL A 50 -1.82 0.20 -17.36
C VAL A 50 -0.74 -0.86 -17.61
N PRO A 51 -0.82 -2.04 -16.98
CA PRO A 51 0.14 -3.10 -17.24
C PRO A 51 -0.06 -3.57 -18.68
N ALA A 52 0.79 -3.09 -19.58
CA ALA A 52 0.85 -3.52 -20.97
C ALA A 52 2.10 -4.38 -21.15
N ALA A 53 1.92 -5.54 -21.77
CA ALA A 53 3.01 -6.35 -22.26
C ALA A 53 3.04 -6.23 -23.79
N GLU A 54 4.21 -5.89 -24.33
CA GLU A 54 4.42 -5.83 -25.77
C GLU A 54 5.14 -7.11 -26.21
N VAL A 55 4.59 -7.81 -27.21
CA VAL A 55 5.17 -9.03 -27.77
C VAL A 55 5.53 -8.75 -29.22
N ASN A 56 6.83 -8.63 -29.50
CA ASN A 56 7.35 -8.40 -30.83
C ASN A 56 7.88 -9.71 -31.42
N VAL A 57 7.30 -10.16 -32.54
CA VAL A 57 7.73 -11.37 -33.27
C VAL A 57 7.92 -11.02 -34.74
N SER A 58 9.02 -11.47 -35.34
CA SER A 58 9.34 -11.22 -36.75
C SER A 58 9.35 -12.52 -37.53
N LEU A 59 8.67 -12.54 -38.68
CA LEU A 59 8.69 -13.64 -39.65
C LEU A 59 9.11 -13.13 -41.03
N PRO A 60 10.43 -12.97 -41.26
CA PRO A 60 10.92 -12.42 -42.52
C PRO A 60 10.62 -13.37 -43.69
N GLY A 61 10.06 -12.84 -44.77
CA GLY A 61 9.76 -13.60 -45.99
C GLY A 61 8.37 -14.22 -46.08
N ALA A 62 7.54 -14.13 -45.04
CA ALA A 62 6.14 -14.54 -45.09
C ALA A 62 5.25 -13.45 -45.70
N SER A 63 4.20 -13.87 -46.41
CA SER A 63 3.16 -12.95 -46.90
C SER A 63 2.29 -12.43 -45.74
N PRO A 64 1.62 -11.27 -45.89
CA PRO A 64 0.75 -10.73 -44.83
C PRO A 64 -0.33 -11.70 -44.33
N LEU A 65 -0.92 -12.50 -45.24
CA LEU A 65 -1.92 -13.53 -44.92
C LEU A 65 -1.36 -14.67 -44.09
N GLU A 66 -0.11 -15.07 -44.33
CA GLU A 66 0.57 -16.11 -43.55
C GLU A 66 0.95 -15.61 -42.16
N VAL A 67 1.38 -14.34 -42.03
CA VAL A 67 1.68 -13.73 -40.72
C VAL A 67 0.41 -13.65 -39.85
N GLU A 68 -0.73 -13.31 -40.44
CA GLU A 68 -2.01 -13.26 -39.73
C GLU A 68 -2.43 -14.65 -39.20
N HIS A 69 -2.45 -15.66 -40.07
CA HIS A 69 -2.87 -17.00 -39.67
C HIS A 69 -1.87 -17.71 -38.74
N LEU A 70 -0.56 -17.55 -38.96
CA LEU A 70 0.45 -18.33 -38.23
C LEU A 70 0.94 -17.65 -36.95
N LEU A 71 0.88 -16.32 -36.86
CA LEU A 71 1.35 -15.57 -35.68
C LEU A 71 0.21 -14.85 -34.96
N LEU A 72 -0.49 -13.93 -35.64
CA LEU A 72 -1.46 -13.06 -34.95
C LEU A 72 -2.61 -13.86 -34.34
N SER A 73 -3.21 -14.78 -35.08
CA SER A 73 -4.34 -15.58 -34.59
C SER A 73 -4.00 -16.43 -33.36
N VAL A 74 -2.76 -16.93 -33.27
CA VAL A 74 -2.27 -17.76 -32.17
C VAL A 74 -1.89 -16.91 -30.95
N LEU A 75 -1.39 -15.70 -31.18
CA LEU A 75 -1.01 -14.77 -30.11
C LEU A 75 -2.22 -14.09 -29.46
N GLU A 76 -3.32 -13.94 -30.20
CA GLU A 76 -4.56 -13.34 -29.71
C GLU A 76 -5.51 -14.35 -29.03
N SER A 77 -5.33 -15.66 -29.25
CA SER A 77 -6.16 -16.76 -28.69
C SER A 77 -5.66 -17.28 -27.35
#